data_AF-A0A251XK75-F1
#
_entry.id   AF-A0A251XK75-F1
#
_cell.length_a   1.000
_cell.length_b   1.000
_cell.length_c   1.000
_cell.angle_alpha   90.00
_cell.angle_beta   90.00
_cell.angle_gamma   90.00
#
_symmetry.space_group_name_H-M   'P 1'
#
loop_
_entity.id
_entity.type
_entity.pdbx_description
1 polymer ?
#
loop_
_entity_poly.entity_id
_entity_poly.type
_entity_poly.pdbx_seq_one_letter_code
_entity_poly.pdbx_strand_id
1 'polypeptide(L)'
;MLEIITPHLPLIAFAVAAVAVGWIGTLIFGRKFMFWKETHKWTDAQKEAFPLKLSLLEHSAVIELYAPTASFQLNHTKGKKKRKQWSWWSPYRAAVKAAYARPRSEGEGVRTLVRHQVLAAAASISVATLPDALQPANAGPEHFSVTLQLAGQAEKTVANIIGRIKSQLKLHSLNVIEDDDYGTIELVCHKVKPQDKLIGKKFDAAFLDANKAVTPMKLPLAVRDDDSAWALSVHHTLVIGVTGTGKGSVINGMIRQLSPFVEQGIVKMYGADPKLSELYPYTASRLFEELAFDNDDMVALIDTVFNIMEHRKRSKVMDLTNANLGRSTKYHPRHR
;
A
#
# COMPACT_ATOMS: atom_id res chain seq x y z
N MET A 1 40.62 48.21 46.59
CA MET A 1 39.91 47.04 46.02
C MET A 1 40.11 46.90 44.51
N LEU A 2 40.10 47.98 43.72
CA LEU A 2 40.35 47.91 42.27
C LEU A 2 41.81 47.57 41.88
N GLU A 3 42.81 47.97 42.68
CA GLU A 3 44.25 47.68 42.42
C GLU A 3 44.66 46.22 42.62
N ILE A 4 43.84 45.41 43.29
CA ILE A 4 44.13 43.99 43.56
C ILE A 4 43.62 43.10 42.41
N ILE A 5 42.63 43.57 41.64
CA ILE A 5 41.95 42.78 40.61
C ILE A 5 42.52 43.07 39.21
N THR A 6 43.09 44.26 39.00
CA THR A 6 43.69 44.70 37.72
C THR A 6 44.73 43.74 37.12
N PRO A 7 45.66 43.12 37.87
CA PRO A 7 46.61 42.16 37.28
C PRO A 7 45.99 40.81 36.90
N HIS A 8 44.83 40.46 37.47
CA HIS A 8 44.14 39.18 37.23
C HIS A 8 42.97 39.28 36.22
N LEU A 9 42.56 40.50 35.86
CA LEU A 9 41.55 40.79 34.85
C LEU A 9 41.73 40.02 33.52
N PRO A 10 42.93 39.92 32.91
CA PRO A 10 43.10 39.16 31.67
C PRO A 10 42.91 37.65 31.87
N LEU A 11 43.30 37.11 33.02
CA LEU A 11 43.12 35.69 33.38
C LEU A 11 41.64 35.35 33.61
N ILE A 12 40.91 36.23 34.31
CA ILE A 12 39.47 36.11 34.52
C ILE A 12 38.72 36.24 33.18
N ALA A 13 39.09 37.20 32.34
CA ALA A 13 38.51 37.36 31.00
C ALA A 13 38.76 36.12 30.12
N PHE A 14 39.95 35.53 30.17
CA PHE A 14 40.27 34.29 29.46
C PHE A 14 39.46 33.10 29.97
N ALA A 15 39.32 32.94 31.29
CA ALA A 15 38.51 31.89 31.89
C ALA A 15 37.02 32.01 31.49
N VAL A 16 36.47 33.21 31.53
CA VAL A 16 35.08 33.48 31.07
C VAL A 16 34.93 33.21 29.58
N ALA A 17 35.90 33.60 28.75
CA ALA A 17 35.89 33.31 27.32
C ALA A 17 35.99 31.80 27.02
N ALA A 18 36.82 31.06 27.76
CA ALA A 18 36.97 29.61 27.60
C ALA A 18 35.69 28.86 28.00
N VAL A 19 35.05 29.26 29.12
CA VAL A 19 33.75 28.71 29.53
C VAL A 19 32.67 29.05 28.52
N ALA A 20 32.63 30.28 28.00
CA ALA A 20 31.68 30.69 26.97
C ALA A 20 31.88 29.91 25.66
N VAL A 21 33.12 29.69 25.21
CA VAL A 21 33.43 28.88 24.03
C VAL A 21 33.10 27.41 24.27
N GLY A 22 33.35 26.87 25.47
CA GLY A 22 32.96 25.51 25.85
C GLY A 22 31.44 25.30 25.89
N TRP A 23 30.69 26.28 26.41
CA TRP A 23 29.22 26.30 26.42
C TRP A 23 28.62 26.46 25.03
N ILE A 24 29.17 27.36 24.21
CA ILE A 24 28.78 27.53 22.81
C ILE A 24 29.13 26.26 22.02
N GLY A 25 30.27 25.64 22.30
CA GLY A 25 30.69 24.36 21.76
C GLY A 25 29.71 23.25 22.08
N THR A 26 29.30 23.10 23.35
CA THR A 26 28.30 22.11 23.78
C THR A 26 26.90 22.42 23.26
N LEU A 27 26.50 23.68 23.06
CA LEU A 27 25.22 24.01 22.40
C LEU A 27 25.23 23.74 20.90
N ILE A 28 26.35 24.00 20.21
CA ILE A 28 26.50 23.80 18.76
C ILE A 28 26.71 22.32 18.42
N PHE A 29 27.59 21.63 19.15
CA PHE A 29 27.88 20.22 18.95
C PHE A 29 26.89 19.31 19.66
N GLY A 30 26.31 19.71 20.80
CA GLY A 30 25.40 18.86 21.57
C GLY A 30 24.18 18.42 20.78
N ARG A 31 23.63 19.25 19.90
CA ARG A 31 22.47 18.87 19.07
C ARG A 31 22.85 17.99 17.87
N LYS A 32 24.03 18.22 17.28
CA LYS A 32 24.61 17.31 16.27
C LYS A 32 24.96 15.96 16.90
N PHE A 33 25.50 15.97 18.10
CA PHE A 33 25.83 14.80 18.91
C PHE A 33 24.57 14.06 19.34
N MET A 34 23.50 14.77 19.74
CA MET A 34 22.20 14.17 20.05
C MET A 34 21.57 13.52 18.83
N PHE A 35 21.54 14.21 17.68
CA PHE A 35 21.05 13.59 16.45
C PHE A 35 21.93 12.43 16.00
N TRP A 36 23.26 12.55 16.08
CA TRP A 36 24.19 11.45 15.82
C TRP A 36 23.99 10.26 16.76
N LYS A 37 23.70 10.52 18.05
CA LYS A 37 23.40 9.50 19.06
C LYS A 37 22.04 8.85 18.83
N GLU A 38 21.06 9.59 18.31
CA GLU A 38 19.76 9.08 17.88
C GLU A 38 19.89 8.21 16.62
N THR A 39 20.61 8.69 15.59
CA THR A 39 20.83 7.93 14.36
C THR A 39 21.74 6.72 14.52
N HIS A 40 22.63 6.72 15.52
CA HIS A 40 23.42 5.53 15.88
C HIS A 40 22.55 4.38 16.39
N LYS A 41 21.37 4.68 16.94
CA LYS A 41 20.40 3.69 17.43
C LYS A 41 19.40 3.26 16.36
N TRP A 42 19.49 3.80 15.14
CA TRP A 42 18.57 3.44 14.08
C TRP A 42 18.83 2.03 13.57
N THR A 43 17.75 1.34 13.25
CA THR A 43 17.82 0.08 12.51
C THR A 43 18.33 0.34 11.10
N ASP A 44 18.85 -0.68 10.43
CA ASP A 44 19.34 -0.51 9.06
C ASP A 44 18.21 -0.11 8.10
N ALA A 45 16.99 -0.63 8.30
CA ALA A 45 15.78 -0.20 7.62
C ALA A 45 15.50 1.31 7.78
N GLN A 46 15.67 1.86 8.99
CA GLN A 46 15.50 3.30 9.23
C GLN A 46 16.58 4.14 8.52
N LYS A 47 17.82 3.64 8.45
CA LYS A 47 18.91 4.30 7.73
C LYS A 47 18.66 4.30 6.22
N GLU A 48 18.12 3.23 5.65
CA GLU A 48 17.75 3.13 4.23
C GLU A 48 16.55 4.02 3.86
N ALA A 49 15.55 4.10 4.74
CA ALA A 49 14.36 4.93 4.51
C ALA A 49 14.64 6.44 4.64
N PHE A 50 15.64 6.84 5.43
CA PHE A 50 15.89 8.24 5.74
C PHE A 50 16.24 9.12 4.52
N PRO A 51 17.13 8.72 3.58
CA PRO A 51 17.36 9.45 2.33
C PRO A 51 16.09 9.68 1.50
N LEU A 52 15.19 8.69 1.46
CA LEU A 52 13.92 8.79 0.74
C LEU A 52 12.99 9.82 1.41
N LYS A 53 12.86 9.77 2.74
CA LYS A 53 12.12 10.76 3.52
C LYS A 53 12.70 12.17 3.34
N LEU A 54 14.02 12.29 3.31
CA LEU A 54 14.70 13.57 3.07
C LEU A 54 14.38 14.11 1.67
N SER A 55 14.41 13.25 0.64
CA SER A 55 14.04 13.62 -0.73
C SER A 55 12.59 14.11 -0.81
N LEU A 56 11.64 13.49 -0.11
CA LEU A 56 10.25 13.97 -0.05
C LEU A 56 10.14 15.36 0.58
N LEU A 57 10.83 15.58 1.70
CA LEU A 57 10.83 16.86 2.43
C LEU A 57 11.58 17.96 1.69
N GLU A 58 12.40 17.63 0.69
CA GLU A 58 12.95 18.61 -0.22
C GLU A 58 11.90 19.19 -1.18
N HIS A 59 10.62 18.79 -1.13
CA HIS A 59 9.57 19.35 -1.98
C HIS A 59 8.78 20.49 -1.32
N SER A 60 8.56 21.60 -2.02
CA SER A 60 7.77 22.72 -1.48
C SER A 60 6.32 22.37 -1.26
N ALA A 61 5.66 21.67 -2.20
CA ALA A 61 4.26 21.35 -2.06
C ALA A 61 3.97 20.36 -0.91
N VAL A 62 4.91 19.45 -0.62
CA VAL A 62 4.76 18.51 0.50
C VAL A 62 4.91 19.25 1.82
N ILE A 63 5.89 20.15 1.91
CA ILE A 63 6.03 21.03 3.09
C ILE A 63 4.80 21.93 3.25
N GLU A 64 4.36 22.60 2.18
CA GLU A 64 3.28 23.59 2.24
C GLU A 64 1.93 22.95 2.58
N LEU A 65 1.71 21.70 2.15
CA LEU A 65 0.51 20.94 2.50
C LEU A 65 0.38 20.73 4.00
N TYR A 66 1.44 20.22 4.63
CA TYR A 66 1.41 19.81 6.04
C TYR A 66 1.80 20.92 7.01
N ALA A 67 2.58 21.88 6.53
CA ALA A 67 3.09 23.00 7.30
C ALA A 67 3.03 24.27 6.44
N PRO A 68 1.84 24.86 6.25
CA PRO A 68 1.67 26.06 5.42
C PRO A 68 2.56 27.20 5.89
N THR A 69 3.19 27.91 4.96
CA THR A 69 4.17 28.96 5.28
C THR A 69 3.58 30.03 6.20
N ALA A 70 2.30 30.38 6.02
CA ALA A 70 1.58 31.35 6.84
C ALA A 70 1.58 31.01 8.34
N SER A 71 1.48 29.72 8.70
CA SER A 71 1.45 29.26 10.09
C SER A 71 2.81 29.31 10.79
N PHE A 72 3.89 29.56 10.03
CA PHE A 72 5.26 29.56 10.54
C PHE A 72 5.94 30.93 10.39
N GLN A 73 5.15 32.01 10.21
CA GLN A 73 5.66 33.37 10.17
C GLN A 73 5.74 34.01 11.55
N LEU A 74 6.81 34.76 11.79
CA LEU A 74 6.97 35.60 12.97
C LEU A 74 7.15 37.06 12.55
N ASN A 75 6.48 37.94 13.28
CA ASN A 75 6.74 39.38 13.22
C ASN A 75 8.04 39.68 13.96
N HIS A 76 8.90 40.49 13.35
CA HIS A 76 10.17 40.90 13.91
C HIS A 76 10.29 42.43 13.88
N THR A 77 10.88 42.98 14.94
CA THR A 77 11.00 44.43 15.11
C THR A 77 11.85 45.05 14.00
N LYS A 78 11.37 46.17 13.42
CA LYS A 78 12.11 46.95 12.42
C LYS A 78 13.52 47.27 12.92
N GLY A 79 14.53 47.07 12.06
CA GLY A 79 15.93 47.42 12.33
C GLY A 79 16.80 46.35 13.02
N LYS A 80 16.26 45.26 13.55
CA LYS A 80 17.09 44.16 14.09
C LYS A 80 17.51 43.19 12.99
N LYS A 81 18.80 42.81 12.94
CA LYS A 81 19.33 41.82 11.97
C LYS A 81 18.57 40.48 12.09
N LYS A 82 18.14 39.91 10.96
CA LYS A 82 17.54 38.57 10.92
C LYS A 82 18.56 37.56 11.52
N ARG A 83 18.24 36.95 12.66
CA ARG A 83 19.08 35.87 13.24
C ARG A 83 19.29 34.76 12.21
N LYS A 84 20.47 34.16 12.06
CA LYS A 84 20.71 33.10 11.05
C LYS A 84 19.95 31.80 11.41
N GLN A 85 19.22 31.17 10.46
CA GLN A 85 18.69 29.80 10.64
C GLN A 85 19.75 28.82 10.19
N TRP A 86 20.45 28.22 11.15
CA TRP A 86 21.49 27.27 10.83
C TRP A 86 20.89 25.92 10.46
N SER A 87 20.94 25.56 9.18
CA SER A 87 20.36 24.31 8.65
C SER A 87 20.95 23.05 9.29
N TRP A 88 22.17 23.11 9.82
CA TRP A 88 22.81 21.97 10.48
C TRP A 88 22.22 21.62 11.85
N TRP A 89 21.31 22.43 12.40
CA TRP A 89 20.55 22.11 13.61
C TRP A 89 19.25 21.34 13.31
N SER A 90 19.01 20.97 12.05
CA SER A 90 17.90 20.12 11.65
C SER A 90 18.40 18.71 11.34
N PRO A 91 17.67 17.65 11.74
CA PRO A 91 17.89 16.31 11.20
C PRO A 91 17.72 16.30 9.67
N TYR A 92 16.80 17.11 9.15
CA TYR A 92 16.51 17.26 7.71
C TYR A 92 17.31 18.41 7.08
N ARG A 93 18.65 18.39 7.22
CA ARG A 93 19.52 19.50 6.80
C ARG A 93 19.34 19.87 5.33
N ALA A 94 19.26 18.88 4.43
CA ALA A 94 19.14 19.10 3.00
C ALA A 94 17.77 19.72 2.64
N ALA A 95 16.68 19.18 3.17
CA ALA A 95 15.34 19.79 3.08
C ALA A 95 15.29 21.23 3.60
N VAL A 96 15.91 21.53 4.75
CA VAL A 96 15.96 22.90 5.29
C VAL A 96 16.77 23.82 4.37
N LYS A 97 17.89 23.36 3.79
CA LYS A 97 18.65 24.15 2.81
C LYS A 97 17.84 24.42 1.55
N ALA A 98 17.23 23.37 0.98
CA ALA A 98 16.40 23.45 -0.22
C ALA A 98 15.22 24.39 -0.01
N ALA A 99 14.53 24.27 1.12
CA ALA A 99 13.48 25.19 1.50
C ALA A 99 14.03 26.62 1.64
N TYR A 100 15.15 26.84 2.35
CA TYR A 100 15.70 28.18 2.57
C TYR A 100 16.06 28.89 1.25
N ALA A 101 16.60 28.15 0.27
CA ALA A 101 17.01 28.69 -1.04
C ALA A 101 15.84 29.19 -1.91
N ARG A 102 14.58 28.86 -1.57
CA ARG A 102 13.42 29.27 -2.37
C ARG A 102 13.09 30.75 -2.21
N PRO A 103 12.64 31.42 -3.29
CA PRO A 103 12.05 32.75 -3.20
C PRO A 103 10.86 32.73 -2.23
N ARG A 104 10.76 33.74 -1.37
CA ARG A 104 9.61 33.92 -0.48
C ARG A 104 9.14 35.36 -0.58
N SER A 105 7.82 35.53 -0.69
CA SER A 105 7.19 36.82 -0.47
C SER A 105 7.04 37.02 1.04
N GLU A 106 8.13 37.44 1.70
CA GLU A 106 8.07 37.88 3.10
C GLU A 106 7.84 39.39 3.10
N GLY A 107 6.75 39.84 3.73
CA GLY A 107 6.52 41.27 3.97
C GLY A 107 7.63 41.88 4.83
N GLU A 108 7.75 43.21 4.79
CA GLU A 108 8.72 43.94 5.61
C GLU A 108 8.50 43.60 7.10
N GLY A 109 9.54 43.14 7.81
CA GLY A 109 9.44 42.74 9.21
C GLY A 109 8.89 41.33 9.46
N VAL A 110 8.51 40.57 8.43
CA VAL A 110 8.05 39.19 8.56
C VAL A 110 9.19 38.21 8.28
N ARG A 111 9.16 37.07 8.97
CA ARG A 111 10.12 36.00 8.75
C ARG A 111 9.53 34.61 8.97
N THR A 112 9.82 33.69 8.05
CA THR A 112 9.40 32.29 8.12
C THR A 112 10.35 31.43 8.96
N LEU A 113 9.81 30.58 9.84
CA LEU A 113 10.52 29.57 10.62
C LEU A 113 10.72 28.27 9.82
N VAL A 114 11.55 28.32 8.78
CA VAL A 114 11.77 27.21 7.83
C VAL A 114 12.09 25.88 8.52
N ARG A 115 12.94 25.90 9.56
CA ARG A 115 13.27 24.66 10.27
C ARG A 115 12.04 24.04 10.95
N HIS A 116 11.21 24.86 11.59
CA HIS A 116 10.01 24.37 12.29
C HIS A 116 8.96 23.89 11.29
N GLN A 117 8.84 24.58 10.16
CA GLN A 117 7.99 24.17 9.05
C GLN A 117 8.36 22.77 8.52
N VAL A 118 9.65 22.56 8.20
CA VAL A 118 10.13 21.24 7.72
C VAL A 118 9.96 20.16 8.77
N LEU A 119 10.20 20.46 10.06
CA LEU A 119 9.99 19.51 11.15
C LEU A 119 8.51 19.13 11.31
N ALA A 120 7.59 20.09 11.20
CA ALA A 120 6.16 19.84 11.28
C ALA A 120 5.69 18.96 10.09
N ALA A 121 6.09 19.30 8.87
CA ALA A 121 5.76 18.48 7.70
C ALA A 121 6.33 17.06 7.80
N ALA A 122 7.52 16.90 8.36
CA ALA A 122 8.15 15.60 8.58
C ALA A 122 7.44 14.70 9.60
N ALA A 123 6.57 15.27 10.45
CA ALA A 123 5.78 14.49 11.41
C ALA A 123 4.58 13.80 10.75
N SER A 124 4.10 14.31 9.62
CA SER A 124 2.94 13.79 8.87
C SER A 124 3.31 12.79 7.77
N ILE A 125 4.60 12.45 7.65
CA ILE A 125 5.13 11.57 6.60
C ILE A 125 6.03 10.52 7.24
N SER A 126 5.73 9.24 7.03
CA SER A 126 6.64 8.13 7.34
C SER A 126 7.09 7.46 6.05
N VAL A 127 8.34 6.99 6.07
CA VAL A 127 8.89 6.12 5.02
C VAL A 127 9.48 4.92 5.73
N ALA A 128 9.16 3.73 5.23
CA ALA A 128 9.60 2.47 5.80
C ALA A 128 9.95 1.48 4.69
N THR A 129 10.77 0.48 5.02
CA THR A 129 10.95 -0.70 4.16
C THR A 129 9.62 -1.44 4.03
N LEU A 130 9.35 -2.05 2.87
CA LEU A 130 8.14 -2.85 2.72
C LEU A 130 8.17 -4.09 3.63
N PRO A 131 7.03 -4.45 4.23
CA PRO A 131 6.89 -5.73 4.93
C PRO A 131 7.03 -6.90 3.93
N ASP A 132 7.51 -8.05 4.39
CA ASP A 132 7.83 -9.23 3.55
C ASP A 132 6.66 -9.68 2.66
N ALA A 133 5.43 -9.55 3.16
CA ALA A 133 4.21 -9.85 2.40
C ALA A 133 4.09 -9.00 1.13
N LEU A 134 4.46 -7.73 1.20
CA LEU A 134 4.36 -6.77 0.08
C LEU A 134 5.65 -6.65 -0.73
N GLN A 135 6.73 -7.31 -0.32
CA GLN A 135 7.97 -7.34 -1.09
C GLN A 135 7.75 -8.08 -2.43
N PRO A 136 8.26 -7.55 -3.56
CA PRO A 136 8.31 -8.29 -4.81
C PRO A 136 9.40 -9.37 -4.77
N ALA A 137 9.49 -10.20 -5.82
CA ALA A 137 10.52 -11.24 -5.92
C ALA A 137 11.95 -10.67 -5.91
N ASN A 138 12.13 -9.48 -6.49
CA ASN A 138 13.37 -8.71 -6.46
C ASN A 138 13.42 -7.75 -5.26
N ALA A 139 13.21 -8.27 -4.05
CA ALA A 139 13.21 -7.48 -2.82
C ALA A 139 14.48 -6.63 -2.66
N GLY A 140 14.34 -5.46 -2.04
CA GLY A 140 15.46 -4.56 -1.79
C GLY A 140 15.03 -3.12 -1.48
N PRO A 141 16.00 -2.21 -1.23
CA PRO A 141 15.73 -0.83 -0.81
C PRO A 141 15.05 0.04 -1.89
N GLU A 142 14.98 -0.47 -3.13
CA GLU A 142 14.25 0.15 -4.23
C GLU A 142 12.72 0.02 -4.08
N HIS A 143 12.26 -0.76 -3.10
CA HIS A 143 10.86 -1.02 -2.78
C HIS A 143 10.56 -0.65 -1.32
N PHE A 144 9.66 0.31 -1.12
CA PHE A 144 9.41 0.91 0.20
C PHE A 144 7.97 1.40 0.30
N SER A 145 7.49 1.63 1.53
CA SER A 145 6.21 2.29 1.76
C SER A 145 6.38 3.74 2.19
N VAL A 146 5.43 4.57 1.79
CA VAL A 146 5.29 5.95 2.25
C VAL A 146 3.90 6.11 2.83
N THR A 147 3.81 6.44 4.12
CA THR A 147 2.54 6.76 4.76
C THR A 147 2.39 8.27 4.86
N LEU A 148 1.23 8.76 4.43
CA LEU A 148 0.86 10.16 4.46
C LEU A 148 -0.35 10.33 5.39
N GLN A 149 -0.29 11.27 6.33
CA GLN A 149 -1.49 11.65 7.08
C GLN A 149 -2.42 12.46 6.18
N LEU A 150 -3.72 12.18 6.25
CA LEU A 150 -4.72 12.89 5.44
C LEU A 150 -5.20 14.18 6.10
N ALA A 151 -5.22 14.28 7.43
CA ALA A 151 -5.52 15.51 8.17
C ALA A 151 -6.74 16.33 7.65
N GLY A 152 -7.75 15.66 7.08
CA GLY A 152 -8.94 16.30 6.49
C GLY A 152 -8.72 16.98 5.11
N GLN A 153 -7.64 16.64 4.40
CA GLN A 153 -7.34 17.17 3.07
C GLN A 153 -8.34 16.65 2.02
N ALA A 154 -8.70 17.50 1.06
CA ALA A 154 -9.57 17.12 -0.04
C ALA A 154 -8.92 16.09 -0.98
N GLU A 155 -9.70 15.17 -1.51
CA GLU A 155 -9.26 14.07 -2.40
C GLU A 155 -8.42 14.56 -3.59
N LYS A 156 -8.84 15.65 -4.23
CA LYS A 156 -8.08 16.27 -5.34
C LYS A 156 -6.68 16.71 -4.92
N THR A 157 -6.53 17.24 -3.71
CA THR A 157 -5.24 17.66 -3.18
C THR A 157 -4.34 16.44 -2.98
N VAL A 158 -4.89 15.38 -2.39
CA VAL A 158 -4.23 14.09 -2.16
C VAL A 158 -3.73 13.47 -3.48
N ALA A 159 -4.60 13.36 -4.48
CA ALA A 159 -4.24 12.83 -5.80
C ALA A 159 -3.09 13.62 -6.46
N ASN A 160 -3.11 14.96 -6.36
CA ASN A 160 -2.04 15.82 -6.88
C ASN A 160 -0.71 15.57 -6.17
N ILE A 161 -0.72 15.30 -4.86
CA ILE A 161 0.49 15.00 -4.09
C ILE A 161 1.04 13.64 -4.49
N ILE A 162 0.18 12.63 -4.60
CA ILE A 162 0.57 11.28 -5.03
C ILE A 162 1.27 11.32 -6.39
N GLY A 163 0.70 12.04 -7.37
CA GLY A 163 1.32 12.22 -8.68
C GLY A 163 2.70 12.89 -8.63
N ARG A 164 2.88 13.87 -7.73
CA ARG A 164 4.17 14.54 -7.51
C ARG A 164 5.19 13.66 -6.81
N ILE A 165 4.77 12.85 -5.84
CA ILE A 165 5.65 11.89 -5.16
C ILE A 165 6.23 10.92 -6.18
N LYS A 166 5.40 10.39 -7.08
CA LYS A 166 5.84 9.46 -8.13
C LYS A 166 6.95 10.06 -9.00
N SER A 167 6.76 11.28 -9.52
CA SER A 167 7.74 11.92 -10.39
C SER A 167 9.02 12.31 -9.65
N GLN A 168 8.90 12.82 -8.42
CA GLN A 168 10.04 13.31 -7.65
C GLN A 168 10.95 12.19 -7.15
N LEU A 169 10.36 11.12 -6.62
CA LEU A 169 11.12 9.95 -6.20
C LEU A 169 11.57 9.09 -7.40
N LYS A 170 11.25 9.51 -8.63
CA LYS A 170 11.56 8.81 -9.89
C LYS A 170 11.09 7.37 -9.85
N LEU A 171 9.86 7.16 -9.37
CA LEU A 171 9.31 5.82 -9.22
C LEU A 171 8.88 5.26 -10.56
N HIS A 172 9.18 3.98 -10.78
CA HIS A 172 8.60 3.17 -11.84
C HIS A 172 7.09 3.04 -11.62
N SER A 173 6.67 2.65 -10.42
CA SER A 173 5.27 2.48 -10.03
C SER A 173 5.01 2.92 -8.60
N LEU A 174 3.77 3.32 -8.35
CA LEU A 174 3.26 3.72 -7.06
C LEU A 174 1.81 3.26 -6.99
N ASN A 175 1.46 2.52 -5.94
CA ASN A 175 0.11 2.04 -5.67
C ASN A 175 -0.35 2.54 -4.31
N VAL A 176 -1.62 2.86 -4.20
CA VAL A 176 -2.27 3.16 -2.92
C VAL A 176 -2.75 1.83 -2.33
N ILE A 177 -2.47 1.59 -1.05
CA ILE A 177 -3.11 0.52 -0.29
C ILE A 177 -4.42 1.08 0.24
N GLU A 178 -5.52 0.45 -0.14
CA GLU A 178 -6.82 0.72 0.47
C GLU A 178 -6.84 0.06 1.86
N ASP A 179 -7.00 0.88 2.90
CA ASP A 179 -7.20 0.46 4.28
C ASP A 179 -8.44 1.17 4.83
N ASP A 180 -9.04 0.63 5.89
CA ASP A 180 -10.20 1.19 6.56
C ASP A 180 -9.85 2.46 7.39
N ASP A 181 -8.55 2.80 7.51
CA ASP A 181 -8.10 4.03 8.15
C ASP A 181 -8.21 5.25 7.22
N TYR A 182 -9.31 6.00 7.36
CA TYR A 182 -9.52 7.27 6.65
C TYR A 182 -8.58 8.42 7.07
N GLY A 183 -7.76 8.22 8.11
CA GLY A 183 -6.81 9.20 8.63
C GLY A 183 -5.46 9.21 7.90
N THR A 184 -5.13 8.14 7.18
CA THR A 184 -3.86 8.00 6.48
C THR A 184 -4.01 7.38 5.10
N ILE A 185 -2.96 7.51 4.29
CA ILE A 185 -2.82 6.75 3.05
C ILE A 185 -1.46 6.08 3.08
N GLU A 186 -1.44 4.77 2.87
CA GLU A 186 -0.22 4.03 2.63
C GLU A 186 0.02 3.86 1.13
N LEU A 187 1.23 4.21 0.70
CA LEU A 187 1.67 4.11 -0.68
C LEU A 187 2.77 3.06 -0.79
N VAL A 188 2.58 2.04 -1.63
CA VAL A 188 3.65 1.13 -2.04
C VAL A 188 4.39 1.75 -3.21
N CYS A 189 5.69 1.98 -3.03
CA CYS A 189 6.54 2.69 -3.98
C CYS A 189 7.63 1.77 -4.52
N HIS A 190 7.83 1.78 -5.84
CA HIS A 190 8.88 1.01 -6.49
C HIS A 190 9.70 1.92 -7.43
N LYS A 191 11.01 2.02 -7.18
CA LYS A 191 11.95 2.72 -8.07
C LYS A 191 12.32 1.90 -9.31
N VAL A 192 12.36 0.58 -9.16
CA VAL A 192 12.55 -0.38 -10.26
C VAL A 192 11.27 -1.16 -10.50
N LYS A 193 11.13 -1.81 -11.66
CA LYS A 193 9.97 -2.65 -11.96
C LYS A 193 9.87 -3.79 -10.92
N PRO A 194 8.76 -3.91 -10.17
CA PRO A 194 8.57 -5.03 -9.26
C PRO A 194 8.41 -6.31 -10.08
N GLN A 195 9.13 -7.36 -9.67
CA GLN A 195 8.99 -8.71 -10.23
C GLN A 195 7.95 -9.47 -9.41
N ASP A 196 6.97 -10.03 -10.10
CA ASP A 196 5.95 -10.85 -9.48
C ASP A 196 6.57 -12.17 -8.97
N LYS A 197 6.30 -12.51 -7.71
CA LYS A 197 6.72 -13.76 -7.05
C LYS A 197 6.18 -15.00 -7.79
N LEU A 198 5.15 -14.85 -8.62
CA LEU A 198 4.46 -15.92 -9.33
C LEU A 198 4.92 -16.13 -10.78
N ILE A 199 5.63 -15.19 -11.41
CA ILE A 199 6.00 -15.26 -12.86
C ILE A 199 6.81 -16.53 -13.20
N GLY A 200 7.56 -17.09 -12.24
CA GLY A 200 8.32 -18.34 -12.43
C GLY A 200 7.65 -19.58 -11.85
N LYS A 201 6.54 -19.44 -11.12
CA LYS A 201 5.87 -20.60 -10.51
C LYS A 201 5.09 -21.34 -11.58
N LYS A 202 5.48 -22.59 -11.83
CA LYS A 202 4.74 -23.46 -12.75
C LYS A 202 3.45 -23.89 -12.08
N PHE A 203 2.35 -23.60 -12.74
CA PHE A 203 1.05 -24.16 -12.43
C PHE A 203 0.74 -25.25 -13.46
N ASP A 204 0.80 -26.50 -13.04
CA ASP A 204 0.63 -27.66 -13.90
C ASP A 204 -0.24 -28.74 -13.24
N ALA A 205 -0.37 -29.88 -13.92
CA ALA A 205 -1.12 -31.03 -13.43
C ALA A 205 -0.59 -31.55 -12.08
N ALA A 206 0.72 -31.48 -11.84
CA ALA A 206 1.32 -31.96 -10.59
C ALA A 206 0.89 -31.08 -9.40
N PHE A 207 0.83 -29.76 -9.59
CA PHE A 207 0.27 -28.86 -8.57
C PHE A 207 -1.18 -29.24 -8.20
N LEU A 208 -2.02 -29.45 -9.21
CA LEU A 208 -3.41 -29.82 -9.02
C LEU A 208 -3.57 -31.20 -8.35
N ASP A 209 -2.68 -32.15 -8.65
CA ASP A 209 -2.67 -33.47 -8.01
C ASP A 209 -2.23 -33.44 -6.55
N ALA A 210 -1.28 -32.57 -6.22
CA ALA A 210 -0.86 -32.34 -4.84
C ALA A 210 -1.94 -31.59 -4.04
N ASN A 211 -2.76 -30.76 -4.69
CA ASN A 211 -3.77 -29.93 -4.08
C ASN A 211 -5.18 -30.31 -4.57
N LYS A 212 -5.61 -31.54 -4.27
CA LYS A 212 -6.95 -32.00 -4.67
C LYS A 212 -8.04 -31.27 -3.90
N ALA A 213 -9.13 -30.95 -4.58
CA ALA A 213 -10.33 -30.43 -3.95
C ALA A 213 -10.90 -31.46 -2.98
N VAL A 214 -11.10 -31.04 -1.72
CA VAL A 214 -11.75 -31.86 -0.68
C VAL A 214 -13.27 -31.79 -0.80
N THR A 215 -13.79 -30.68 -1.36
CA THR A 215 -15.22 -30.48 -1.58
C THR A 215 -15.44 -29.91 -2.99
N PRO A 216 -16.58 -30.17 -3.63
CA PRO A 216 -16.88 -29.61 -4.95
C PRO A 216 -17.13 -28.09 -4.91
N MET A 217 -17.26 -27.51 -3.72
CA MET A 217 -17.54 -26.09 -3.51
C MET A 217 -16.29 -25.22 -3.40
N LYS A 218 -15.09 -25.82 -3.28
CA LYS A 218 -13.84 -25.09 -3.08
C LYS A 218 -12.70 -25.80 -3.81
N LEU A 219 -12.30 -25.25 -4.96
CA LEU A 219 -11.37 -25.90 -5.90
C LEU A 219 -9.99 -25.24 -5.84
N PRO A 220 -8.93 -25.93 -5.42
CA PRO A 220 -7.57 -25.40 -5.51
C PRO A 220 -7.16 -25.22 -6.98
N LEU A 221 -6.90 -23.97 -7.38
CA LEU A 221 -6.69 -23.60 -8.80
C LEU A 221 -5.54 -22.62 -9.00
N ALA A 222 -4.88 -22.16 -7.95
CA ALA A 222 -3.71 -21.30 -8.08
C ALA A 222 -2.82 -21.41 -6.84
N VAL A 223 -1.62 -20.88 -6.95
CA VAL A 223 -0.68 -20.73 -5.84
C VAL A 223 -0.63 -19.25 -5.45
N ARG A 224 -0.63 -19.00 -4.15
CA ARG A 224 -0.39 -17.67 -3.59
C ARG A 224 1.10 -17.36 -3.59
N ASP A 225 1.42 -16.10 -3.34
CA ASP A 225 2.80 -15.66 -3.22
C ASP A 225 3.52 -16.30 -2.02
N ASP A 226 2.78 -16.68 -0.97
CA ASP A 226 3.21 -17.46 0.19
C ASP A 226 3.29 -18.99 -0.01
N ASP A 227 3.23 -19.47 -1.26
CA ASP A 227 3.20 -20.90 -1.65
C ASP A 227 1.95 -21.68 -1.22
N SER A 228 1.01 -21.07 -0.51
CA SER A 228 -0.25 -21.73 -0.17
C SER A 228 -1.16 -21.87 -1.39
N ALA A 229 -1.97 -22.93 -1.43
CA ALA A 229 -2.96 -23.09 -2.48
C ALA A 229 -4.09 -22.06 -2.30
N TRP A 230 -4.34 -21.28 -3.35
CA TRP A 230 -5.57 -20.52 -3.47
C TRP A 230 -6.65 -21.39 -4.08
N ALA A 231 -7.84 -21.35 -3.47
CA ALA A 231 -8.98 -22.14 -3.92
C ALA A 231 -10.15 -21.25 -4.31
N LEU A 232 -10.70 -21.51 -5.49
CA LEU A 232 -11.91 -20.89 -6.01
C LEU A 232 -13.14 -21.45 -5.30
N SER A 233 -13.93 -20.58 -4.67
CA SER A 233 -15.26 -20.94 -4.18
C SER A 233 -16.24 -21.01 -5.35
N VAL A 234 -16.87 -22.17 -5.53
CA VAL A 234 -17.74 -22.44 -6.68
C VAL A 234 -19.17 -21.98 -6.35
N HIS A 235 -19.55 -20.84 -6.90
CA HIS A 235 -20.94 -20.39 -6.99
C HIS A 235 -21.20 -19.91 -8.41
N HIS A 236 -21.34 -18.60 -8.61
CA HIS A 236 -21.33 -17.97 -9.91
C HIS A 236 -20.00 -17.23 -10.07
N THR A 237 -19.18 -17.66 -11.02
CA THR A 237 -17.85 -17.11 -11.27
C THR A 237 -17.76 -16.63 -12.71
N LEU A 238 -17.31 -15.40 -12.92
CA LEU A 238 -17.05 -14.83 -14.24
C LEU A 238 -15.53 -14.77 -14.46
N VAL A 239 -15.03 -15.48 -15.47
CA VAL A 239 -13.61 -15.49 -15.86
C VAL A 239 -13.45 -14.63 -17.11
N ILE A 240 -12.69 -13.54 -17.01
CA ILE A 240 -12.43 -12.60 -18.11
C ILE A 240 -10.93 -12.54 -18.39
N GLY A 241 -10.57 -12.51 -19.67
CA GLY A 241 -9.19 -12.31 -20.08
C GLY A 241 -9.08 -12.26 -21.61
N VAL A 242 -8.05 -11.58 -22.11
CA VAL A 242 -7.74 -11.59 -23.55
C VAL A 242 -7.16 -12.95 -23.95
N THR A 243 -7.07 -13.23 -25.25
CA THR A 243 -6.45 -14.47 -25.73
C THR A 243 -5.01 -14.57 -25.22
N GLY A 244 -4.63 -15.73 -24.70
CA GLY A 244 -3.30 -15.98 -24.14
C GLY A 244 -3.15 -15.71 -22.63
N THR A 245 -4.15 -15.15 -21.94
CA THR A 245 -4.03 -14.89 -20.48
C THR A 245 -4.35 -16.09 -19.58
N GLY A 246 -4.58 -17.28 -20.14
CA GLY A 246 -4.82 -18.49 -19.35
C GLY A 246 -6.26 -18.74 -18.89
N LYS A 247 -7.27 -18.05 -19.45
CA LYS A 247 -8.69 -18.30 -19.11
C LYS A 247 -9.12 -19.77 -19.26
N GLY A 248 -8.62 -20.46 -20.31
CA GLY A 248 -8.89 -21.87 -20.55
C GLY A 248 -8.30 -22.79 -19.47
N SER A 249 -7.16 -22.41 -18.90
CA SER A 249 -6.53 -23.15 -17.79
C SER A 249 -7.38 -23.15 -16.53
N VAL A 250 -8.12 -22.06 -16.26
CA VAL A 250 -9.07 -22.01 -15.14
C VAL A 250 -10.21 -23.01 -15.36
N ILE A 251 -10.81 -23.01 -16.56
CA ILE A 251 -11.91 -23.93 -16.91
C ILE A 251 -11.45 -25.39 -16.83
N ASN A 252 -10.34 -25.73 -17.48
CA ASN A 252 -9.79 -27.10 -17.47
C ASN A 252 -9.31 -27.52 -16.07
N GLY A 253 -8.77 -26.60 -15.27
CA GLY A 253 -8.45 -26.84 -13.87
C GLY A 253 -9.68 -27.16 -13.04
N MET A 254 -10.80 -26.45 -13.24
CA MET A 254 -12.07 -26.75 -12.58
C MET A 254 -12.58 -28.14 -12.97
N ILE A 255 -12.61 -28.47 -14.26
CA ILE A 255 -13.03 -29.79 -14.76
C ILE A 255 -12.20 -30.90 -14.09
N ARG A 256 -10.88 -30.73 -14.03
CA ARG A 256 -9.97 -31.69 -13.40
C ARG A 256 -10.20 -31.84 -11.90
N GLN A 257 -10.41 -30.74 -11.17
CA GLN A 257 -10.69 -30.78 -9.73
C GLN A 257 -12.08 -31.37 -9.42
N LEU A 258 -13.05 -31.21 -10.33
CA LEU A 258 -14.40 -31.73 -10.20
C LEU A 258 -14.56 -33.19 -10.66
N SER A 259 -13.66 -33.70 -11.52
CA SER A 259 -13.80 -35.03 -12.10
C SER A 259 -13.98 -36.17 -11.07
N PRO A 260 -13.28 -36.19 -9.92
CA PRO A 260 -13.50 -37.25 -8.93
C PRO A 260 -14.90 -37.20 -8.31
N PHE A 261 -15.49 -36.01 -8.18
CA PHE A 261 -16.85 -35.84 -7.67
C PHE A 261 -17.91 -36.23 -8.70
N VAL A 262 -17.59 -36.12 -9.99
CA VAL A 262 -18.43 -36.63 -11.07
C VAL A 262 -18.44 -38.15 -11.07
N GLU A 263 -17.27 -38.79 -10.95
CA GLU A 263 -17.17 -40.25 -10.83
C GLU A 263 -17.93 -40.80 -9.61
N GLN A 264 -17.94 -40.05 -8.50
CA GLN A 264 -18.70 -40.38 -7.30
C GLN A 264 -20.20 -40.07 -7.41
N GLY A 265 -20.67 -39.46 -8.50
CA GLY A 265 -22.07 -39.06 -8.68
C GLY A 265 -22.51 -37.87 -7.82
N ILE A 266 -21.57 -37.14 -7.21
CA ILE A 266 -21.83 -35.97 -6.36
C ILE A 266 -22.04 -34.72 -7.21
N VAL A 267 -21.31 -34.61 -8.33
CA VAL A 267 -21.37 -33.48 -9.27
C VAL A 267 -21.84 -33.97 -10.63
N LYS A 268 -22.63 -33.13 -11.30
CA LYS A 268 -22.99 -33.26 -12.72
C LYS A 268 -22.48 -32.01 -13.43
N MET A 269 -21.82 -32.17 -14.57
CA MET A 269 -21.32 -31.06 -15.38
C MET A 269 -22.11 -30.92 -16.67
N TYR A 270 -22.47 -29.67 -16.99
CA TYR A 270 -23.16 -29.25 -18.20
C TYR A 270 -22.31 -28.14 -18.81
N GLY A 271 -22.03 -28.18 -20.11
CA GLY A 271 -21.07 -27.27 -20.72
C GLY A 271 -21.54 -26.68 -22.05
N ALA A 272 -21.28 -25.40 -22.25
CA ALA A 272 -21.54 -24.69 -23.50
C ALA A 272 -20.22 -24.10 -24.03
N ASP A 273 -19.88 -24.39 -25.28
CA ASP A 273 -18.64 -23.92 -25.92
C ASP A 273 -18.88 -23.54 -27.40
N PRO A 274 -19.33 -22.31 -27.67
CA PRO A 274 -19.60 -21.84 -29.04
C PRO A 274 -18.37 -21.83 -29.96
N LYS A 275 -17.17 -22.02 -29.39
CA LYS A 275 -15.91 -21.92 -30.12
C LYS A 275 -15.27 -23.28 -30.38
N LEU A 276 -15.88 -24.39 -29.94
CA LEU A 276 -15.35 -25.74 -30.12
C LEU A 276 -13.88 -25.83 -29.68
N SER A 277 -13.60 -25.25 -28.51
CA SER A 277 -12.25 -24.95 -28.05
C SER A 277 -11.94 -25.69 -26.76
N GLU A 278 -12.32 -25.11 -25.62
CA GLU A 278 -12.00 -25.62 -24.30
C GLU A 278 -12.75 -26.92 -23.96
N LEU A 279 -14.00 -27.09 -24.43
CA LEU A 279 -14.84 -28.23 -24.04
C LEU A 279 -14.92 -29.35 -25.08
N TYR A 280 -14.59 -29.07 -26.34
CA TYR A 280 -14.65 -30.05 -27.42
C TYR A 280 -13.87 -31.35 -27.16
N PRO A 281 -12.68 -31.35 -26.52
CA PRO A 281 -11.95 -32.58 -26.20
C PRO A 281 -12.71 -33.54 -25.26
N TYR A 282 -13.71 -33.06 -24.52
CA TYR A 282 -14.46 -33.86 -23.56
C TYR A 282 -15.70 -34.55 -24.16
N THR A 283 -15.98 -34.37 -25.46
CA THR A 283 -17.13 -34.97 -26.16
C THR A 283 -17.15 -36.51 -26.10
N ALA A 284 -15.99 -37.15 -26.08
CA ALA A 284 -15.87 -38.61 -25.94
C ALA A 284 -15.79 -39.08 -24.47
N SER A 285 -15.88 -38.16 -23.50
CA SER A 285 -15.77 -38.47 -22.07
C SER A 285 -17.14 -38.62 -21.41
N ARG A 286 -17.16 -39.22 -20.21
CA ARG A 286 -18.34 -39.27 -19.33
C ARG A 286 -18.37 -38.13 -18.29
N LEU A 287 -17.51 -37.12 -18.45
CA LEU A 287 -17.39 -36.04 -17.48
C LEU A 287 -18.57 -35.07 -17.54
N PHE A 288 -19.15 -34.87 -18.72
CA PHE A 288 -20.29 -34.01 -18.93
C PHE A 288 -21.53 -34.84 -19.20
N GLU A 289 -22.65 -34.43 -18.60
CA GLU A 289 -23.98 -34.96 -18.92
C GLU A 289 -24.41 -34.49 -20.32
N GLU A 290 -24.05 -33.25 -20.66
CA GLU A 290 -24.42 -32.61 -21.93
C GLU A 290 -23.40 -31.52 -22.28
N LEU A 291 -23.06 -31.44 -23.57
CA LEU A 291 -22.22 -30.41 -24.17
C LEU A 291 -22.93 -29.79 -25.37
N ALA A 292 -23.04 -28.46 -25.38
CA ALA A 292 -23.66 -27.70 -26.45
C ALA A 292 -22.62 -26.82 -27.18
N PHE A 293 -22.69 -26.80 -28.51
CA PHE A 293 -21.70 -26.09 -29.35
C PHE A 293 -22.31 -25.07 -30.32
N ASP A 294 -23.60 -25.18 -30.63
CA ASP A 294 -24.34 -24.14 -31.36
C ASP A 294 -25.37 -23.43 -30.46
N ASN A 295 -25.90 -22.33 -30.96
CA ASN A 295 -26.76 -21.45 -30.16
C ASN A 295 -28.06 -22.13 -29.73
N ASP A 296 -28.65 -22.97 -30.58
CA ASP A 296 -29.95 -23.59 -30.31
C ASP A 296 -29.79 -24.66 -29.22
N ASP A 297 -28.73 -25.49 -29.31
CA ASP A 297 -28.36 -26.45 -28.29
C ASP A 297 -28.01 -25.78 -26.95
N MET A 298 -27.36 -24.61 -26.98
CA MET A 298 -27.04 -23.86 -25.76
C MET A 298 -28.27 -23.32 -25.05
N VAL A 299 -29.28 -22.87 -25.81
CA VAL A 299 -30.56 -22.45 -25.23
C VAL A 299 -31.26 -23.65 -24.57
N ALA A 300 -31.30 -24.79 -25.27
CA ALA A 300 -31.86 -26.03 -24.75
C ALA A 300 -31.14 -26.50 -23.47
N LEU A 301 -29.81 -26.41 -23.44
CA LEU A 301 -28.99 -26.76 -22.27
C LEU A 301 -29.32 -25.87 -21.06
N ILE A 302 -29.49 -24.56 -21.27
CA ILE A 302 -29.88 -23.63 -20.20
C ILE A 302 -31.25 -24.00 -19.64
N ASP A 303 -32.21 -24.34 -20.51
CA ASP A 303 -33.55 -24.81 -20.09
C ASP A 303 -33.46 -26.12 -19.30
N THR A 304 -32.60 -27.06 -19.71
CA THR A 304 -32.32 -28.30 -18.96
C THR A 304 -31.83 -27.99 -17.54
N VAL A 305 -30.82 -27.14 -17.40
CA VAL A 305 -30.26 -26.77 -16.09
C VAL A 305 -31.28 -26.00 -15.24
N PHE A 306 -32.08 -25.13 -15.86
CA PHE A 306 -33.17 -24.41 -15.20
C PHE A 306 -34.23 -25.37 -14.65
N ASN A 307 -34.65 -26.36 -15.43
CA ASN A 307 -35.64 -27.35 -15.00
C ASN A 307 -35.11 -28.22 -13.85
N ILE A 308 -33.83 -28.58 -13.85
CA ILE A 308 -33.18 -29.28 -12.71
C ILE A 308 -33.26 -28.42 -11.45
N MET A 309 -32.95 -27.12 -11.56
CA MET A 309 -33.03 -26.20 -10.44
C MET A 309 -34.47 -26.10 -9.89
N GLU A 310 -35.47 -25.94 -10.75
CA GLU A 310 -36.88 -25.86 -10.35
C GLU A 310 -37.37 -27.16 -9.73
N HIS A 311 -36.98 -28.31 -10.26
CA HIS A 311 -37.27 -29.61 -9.64
C HIS A 311 -36.67 -29.68 -8.23
N ARG A 312 -35.39 -29.35 -8.06
CA ARG A 312 -34.72 -29.36 -6.74
C ARG A 312 -35.39 -28.42 -5.74
N LYS A 313 -35.84 -27.25 -6.20
CA LYS A 313 -36.59 -26.28 -5.39
C LYS A 313 -37.93 -26.86 -4.90
N ARG A 314 -38.68 -27.54 -5.77
CA ARG A 314 -39.97 -28.17 -5.43
C ARG A 314 -39.80 -29.39 -4.51
N SER A 315 -38.76 -30.19 -4.74
CA SER A 315 -38.45 -31.39 -3.94
C SER A 315 -37.79 -31.08 -2.60
N LYS A 316 -37.52 -29.81 -2.29
CA LYS A 316 -36.92 -29.42 -1.02
C LYS A 316 -37.93 -29.64 0.10
N VAL A 317 -37.79 -30.76 0.82
CA VAL A 317 -38.52 -31.00 2.07
C VAL A 317 -38.02 -29.98 3.08
N MET A 318 -38.88 -29.02 3.43
CA MET A 318 -38.62 -28.10 4.54
C MET A 318 -38.86 -28.85 5.84
N ASP A 319 -37.81 -29.07 6.63
CA ASP A 319 -37.98 -29.44 8.04
C ASP A 319 -38.50 -28.21 8.81
N LEU A 320 -39.83 -28.07 8.87
CA LEU A 320 -40.50 -26.97 9.57
C LEU A 320 -40.31 -27.02 11.09
N THR A 321 -39.74 -28.10 11.64
CA THR A 321 -39.52 -28.23 13.09
C THR A 321 -38.18 -27.66 13.55
N ASN A 322 -37.17 -27.62 12.68
CA ASN A 322 -35.83 -27.07 12.97
C ASN A 322 -35.37 -26.00 11.97
N ALA A 323 -36.25 -25.50 11.10
CA ALA A 323 -35.91 -24.44 10.16
C ALA A 323 -35.60 -23.13 10.92
N ASN A 324 -34.32 -22.92 11.25
CA ASN A 324 -33.82 -21.59 11.54
C ASN A 324 -33.81 -20.82 10.22
N LEU A 325 -34.99 -20.31 9.86
CA LEU A 325 -35.23 -19.44 8.71
C LEU A 325 -34.45 -18.15 8.98
N GLY A 326 -33.15 -18.15 8.67
CA GLY A 326 -32.23 -17.01 8.80
C GLY A 326 -32.61 -15.77 7.97
N ARG A 327 -33.86 -15.71 7.50
CA ARG A 327 -34.54 -14.52 7.01
C ARG A 327 -35.86 -14.39 7.74
N SER A 328 -35.97 -13.31 8.53
CA SER A 328 -37.27 -12.78 8.93
C SER A 328 -38.10 -12.52 7.67
N THR A 329 -39.25 -13.18 7.57
CA THR A 329 -40.27 -12.92 6.53
C THR A 329 -41.06 -11.64 6.81
N LYS A 330 -40.76 -10.90 7.90
CA LYS A 330 -41.39 -9.63 8.20
C LYS A 330 -40.79 -8.52 7.34
N TYR A 331 -41.53 -8.12 6.30
CA TYR A 331 -41.34 -6.83 5.64
C TYR A 331 -41.38 -5.70 6.68
N HIS A 332 -40.28 -4.99 6.87
CA HIS A 332 -40.26 -3.72 7.61
C HIS A 332 -40.44 -2.60 6.59
N PRO A 333 -41.56 -1.84 6.63
CA PRO A 333 -41.67 -0.62 5.85
C PRO A 333 -40.57 0.34 6.35
N ARG A 334 -39.68 0.78 5.46
CA ARG A 334 -38.75 1.86 5.80
C ARG A 334 -39.59 3.10 6.07
N HIS A 335 -39.57 3.57 7.30
CA HIS A 335 -40.07 4.91 7.63
C HIS A 335 -39.17 5.95 6.94
N ARG A 336 -39.84 7.01 6.47
CA ARG A 336 -39.33 8.08 5.60
C ARG A 336 -38.10 8.80 6.13
#